data_AF-A0A953DW70-F1
#
_entry.id   AF-A0A953DW70-F1
#
_cell.length_a   1.000
_cell.length_b   1.000
_cell.length_c   1.000
_cell.angle_alpha   90.00
_cell.angle_beta   90.00
_cell.angle_gamma   90.00
#
_symmetry.space_group_name_H-M   'P 1'
#
loop_
_entity.id
_entity.type
_entity.pdbx_description
1 polymer ?
#
loop_
_entity_poly.entity_id
_entity_poly.type
_entity_poly.pdbx_seq_one_letter_code
_entity_poly.pdbx_strand_id
1 'polypeptide(L)'
;VGAMIEVPAAALSAHALAGEVDFFSIGTNDLIQYTLAVDRVNEKIAHLYQPTHPAVLQLLKIVTDAGHAHGLWVGVCGEMAGDVALVPLLLGLGVDELSTGATFVPRVKRAIQSLAIAECRQLLEEALKLNTPSEILARCLEVANQRYGDLLS
;
A
#
# COMPACT_ATOMS: atom_id res chain seq x y z
N VAL A 1 22.23 -0.03 -2.90
CA VAL A 1 21.66 -0.95 -1.89
C VAL A 1 20.37 -0.33 -1.37
N GLY A 2 19.29 -1.10 -1.26
CA GLY A 2 18.00 -0.62 -0.72
C GLY A 2 17.65 -1.29 0.61
N ALA A 3 16.58 -0.81 1.25
CA ALA A 3 16.03 -1.42 2.47
C ALA A 3 14.59 -1.90 2.27
N MET A 4 14.30 -3.10 2.78
CA MET A 4 12.94 -3.58 2.91
C MET A 4 12.31 -3.01 4.18
N ILE A 5 11.16 -2.35 4.03
CA ILE A 5 10.41 -1.77 5.15
C ILE A 5 9.19 -2.65 5.41
N GLU A 6 9.40 -3.68 6.23
CA GLU A 6 8.40 -4.72 6.51
C GLU A 6 8.13 -4.92 8.02
N VAL A 7 8.80 -4.14 8.87
CA VAL A 7 8.56 -4.11 10.31
C VAL A 7 8.16 -2.69 10.76
N PRO A 8 7.22 -2.55 11.72
CA PRO A 8 6.75 -1.24 12.16
C PRO A 8 7.87 -0.33 12.68
N ALA A 9 8.88 -0.90 13.34
CA ALA A 9 10.04 -0.15 13.83
C ALA A 9 10.85 0.50 12.69
N ALA A 10 10.99 -0.19 11.55
CA ALA A 10 11.67 0.35 10.37
C ALA A 10 10.82 1.44 9.71
N ALA A 11 9.50 1.24 9.64
CA ALA A 11 8.58 2.26 9.11
C ALA A 11 8.61 3.55 9.94
N LEU A 12 8.57 3.44 11.27
CA LEU A 12 8.69 4.59 12.18
C LEU A 12 10.08 5.27 12.11
N SER A 13 11.11 4.51 11.73
CA SER A 13 12.49 5.00 11.58
C SER A 13 12.85 5.38 10.14
N ALA A 14 11.88 5.40 9.22
CA ALA A 14 12.14 5.52 7.78
C ALA A 14 12.96 6.77 7.42
N HIS A 15 12.75 7.90 8.11
CA HIS A 15 13.52 9.12 7.86
C HIS A 15 15.02 8.93 8.16
N ALA A 16 15.38 8.22 9.24
CA ALA A 16 16.77 7.94 9.56
C ALA A 16 17.39 6.93 8.60
N LEU A 17 16.61 5.92 8.18
CA LEU A 17 17.06 4.90 7.24
C LEU A 17 17.27 5.46 5.83
N ALA A 18 16.48 6.46 5.42
CA ALA A 18 16.51 7.02 4.08
C ALA A 18 17.85 7.68 3.71
N GLY A 19 18.61 8.17 4.70
CA GLY A 19 19.95 8.72 4.48
C GLY A 19 21.03 7.67 4.16
N GLU A 20 20.73 6.39 4.36
CA GLU A 20 21.70 5.30 4.31
C GLU A 20 21.47 4.33 3.13
N VAL A 21 20.41 4.54 2.33
CA VAL A 21 20.00 3.62 1.26
C VAL A 21 19.55 4.35 0.00
N ASP A 22 19.52 3.64 -1.13
CA ASP A 22 19.16 4.21 -2.44
C ASP A 22 17.65 4.16 -2.72
N PHE A 23 16.91 3.29 -2.02
CA PHE A 23 15.47 3.09 -2.19
C PHE A 23 14.84 2.32 -1.04
N PHE A 24 13.51 2.40 -0.96
CA PHE A 24 12.70 1.54 -0.09
C PHE A 24 11.84 0.57 -0.89
N SER A 25 11.67 -0.64 -0.37
CA SER A 25 10.62 -1.58 -0.79
C SER A 25 9.78 -1.95 0.42
N ILE A 26 8.50 -1.58 0.43
CA ILE A 26 7.60 -1.91 1.53
C ILE A 26 7.13 -3.36 1.37
N GLY A 27 7.47 -4.22 2.32
CA GLY A 27 6.97 -5.59 2.39
C GLY A 27 5.63 -5.64 3.14
N THR A 28 4.51 -5.54 2.42
CA THR A 28 3.21 -5.30 3.08
C THR A 28 2.74 -6.47 3.93
N ASN A 29 3.08 -7.70 3.55
CA ASN A 29 2.61 -8.90 4.23
C ASN A 29 3.06 -8.91 5.69
N ASP A 30 4.36 -8.75 5.91
CA ASP A 30 4.94 -8.75 7.24
C ASP A 30 4.66 -7.44 7.97
N LEU A 31 4.62 -6.30 7.25
CA LEU A 31 4.27 -5.02 7.86
C LEU A 31 2.87 -5.07 8.48
N ILE A 32 1.88 -5.61 7.77
CA ILE A 32 0.51 -5.78 8.28
C ILE A 32 0.50 -6.76 9.45
N GLN A 33 1.13 -7.93 9.30
CA GLN A 33 1.19 -8.96 10.32
C GLN A 33 1.78 -8.44 11.64
N TYR A 34 2.90 -7.74 11.60
CA TYR A 34 3.54 -7.18 12.79
C TYR A 34 2.82 -5.95 13.33
N THR A 35 2.18 -5.15 12.47
CA THR A 35 1.40 -3.98 12.92
C THR A 35 0.13 -4.40 13.67
N LEU A 36 -0.57 -5.42 13.16
CA LEU A 36 -1.85 -5.88 13.71
C LEU A 36 -1.69 -7.02 14.73
N ALA A 37 -0.47 -7.56 14.88
CA ALA A 37 -0.18 -8.74 15.67
C ALA A 37 -1.06 -9.95 15.28
N VAL A 38 -1.22 -10.16 13.97
CA VAL A 38 -2.05 -11.23 13.38
C VAL A 38 -1.20 -12.11 12.48
N ASP A 39 -1.15 -13.41 12.78
CA ASP A 39 -0.60 -14.41 11.89
C ASP A 39 -1.63 -14.80 10.81
N ARG A 40 -1.34 -14.46 9.56
CA ARG A 40 -2.22 -14.73 8.40
C ARG A 40 -2.30 -16.22 8.03
N VAL A 41 -1.35 -17.04 8.48
CA VAL A 41 -1.36 -18.50 8.27
C VAL A 41 -2.24 -19.19 9.30
N ASN A 42 -2.51 -18.54 10.43
CA ASN A 42 -3.38 -19.06 11.46
C ASN A 42 -4.85 -18.80 11.11
N GLU A 43 -5.53 -19.80 10.57
CA GLU A 43 -6.95 -19.76 10.15
C GLU A 43 -7.89 -19.18 11.22
N LYS A 44 -7.57 -19.35 12.51
CA LYS A 44 -8.41 -18.84 13.61
C LYS A 44 -8.45 -17.32 13.68
N ILE A 45 -7.39 -16.64 13.22
CA ILE A 45 -7.24 -15.18 13.32
C ILE A 45 -6.95 -14.49 11.98
N ALA A 46 -6.81 -15.24 10.88
CA ALA A 46 -6.53 -14.70 9.56
C ALA A 46 -7.54 -13.63 9.10
N HIS A 47 -8.80 -13.70 9.56
CA HIS A 47 -9.83 -12.69 9.30
C HIS A 47 -9.53 -11.30 9.90
N LEU A 48 -8.63 -11.21 10.88
CA LEU A 48 -8.15 -9.96 11.48
C LEU A 48 -7.02 -9.31 10.66
N TYR A 49 -6.50 -9.99 9.63
CA TYR A 49 -5.53 -9.42 8.70
C TYR A 49 -6.24 -8.40 7.80
N GLN A 50 -5.95 -7.12 8.00
CA GLN A 50 -6.66 -6.00 7.37
C GLN A 50 -5.67 -5.05 6.68
N PRO A 51 -5.41 -5.22 5.37
CA PRO A 51 -4.48 -4.36 4.62
C PRO A 51 -4.83 -2.88 4.66
N THR A 52 -6.12 -2.56 4.72
CA THR A 52 -6.63 -1.19 4.77
C THR A 52 -6.79 -0.65 6.19
N HIS A 53 -6.22 -1.31 7.19
CA HIS A 53 -6.30 -0.81 8.56
C HIS A 53 -5.65 0.58 8.68
N PRO A 54 -6.26 1.55 9.40
CA PRO A 54 -5.75 2.92 9.49
C PRO A 54 -4.28 3.00 9.93
N ALA A 55 -3.86 2.17 10.89
CA ALA A 55 -2.46 2.10 11.32
C ALA A 55 -1.50 1.65 10.20
N VAL A 56 -1.90 0.69 9.36
CA VAL A 56 -1.09 0.24 8.21
C VAL A 56 -1.01 1.38 7.20
N LEU A 57 -2.13 2.03 6.88
CA LEU A 57 -2.15 3.18 5.96
C LEU A 57 -1.23 4.32 6.43
N GLN A 58 -1.23 4.62 7.73
CA GLN A 58 -0.31 5.62 8.29
C GLN A 58 1.16 5.20 8.15
N LEU A 59 1.50 3.95 8.41
CA LEU A 59 2.88 3.46 8.24
C LEU A 59 3.32 3.52 6.78
N LEU A 60 2.47 3.11 5.83
CA LEU A 60 2.75 3.25 4.40
C LEU A 60 3.06 4.71 4.05
N LYS A 61 2.21 5.64 4.52
CA LYS A 61 2.40 7.07 4.30
C LYS A 61 3.70 7.60 4.90
N ILE A 62 4.04 7.20 6.13
CA ILE A 62 5.30 7.62 6.77
C ILE A 62 6.50 7.19 5.91
N VAL A 63 6.47 5.96 5.39
CA VAL A 63 7.57 5.42 4.58
C VAL A 63 7.67 6.11 3.23
N THR A 64 6.54 6.31 2.54
CA THR A 64 6.52 7.01 1.24
C THR A 64 6.99 8.45 1.39
N ASP A 65 6.45 9.18 2.36
CA ASP A 65 6.82 10.57 2.64
C ASP A 65 8.31 10.68 3.01
N ALA A 66 8.83 9.76 3.84
CA ALA A 66 10.22 9.77 4.27
C ALA A 66 11.20 9.46 3.11
N GLY A 67 10.86 8.52 2.24
CA GLY A 67 11.66 8.19 1.05
C GLY A 67 11.72 9.38 0.09
N HIS A 68 10.55 9.94 -0.27
CA HIS A 68 10.48 11.08 -1.18
C HIS A 68 11.13 12.34 -0.62
N ALA A 69 11.04 12.59 0.68
CA ALA A 69 11.72 13.72 1.34
C ALA A 69 13.25 13.67 1.19
N HIS A 70 13.81 12.48 0.97
CA HIS A 70 15.24 12.26 0.72
C HIS A 70 15.57 12.02 -0.76
N GLY A 71 14.59 12.12 -1.65
CA GLY A 71 14.79 11.88 -3.09
C GLY A 71 14.94 10.40 -3.46
N LEU A 72 14.57 9.49 -2.57
CA LEU A 72 14.49 8.06 -2.87
C LEU A 72 13.19 7.76 -3.59
N TRP A 73 13.20 6.75 -4.43
CA TRP A 73 11.97 6.12 -4.91
C TRP A 73 11.51 5.04 -3.91
N VAL A 74 10.20 4.82 -3.82
CA VAL A 74 9.58 3.89 -2.88
C VAL A 74 8.72 2.89 -3.64
N GLY A 75 9.10 1.62 -3.57
CA GLY A 75 8.35 0.49 -4.08
C GLY A 75 7.49 -0.20 -3.03
N VAL A 76 6.53 -0.98 -3.50
CA VAL A 76 5.72 -1.88 -2.67
C VAL A 76 5.79 -3.28 -3.25
N CYS A 77 6.07 -4.26 -2.39
CA CYS A 77 6.01 -5.67 -2.71
C CYS A 77 5.08 -6.40 -1.73
N GLY A 78 4.64 -7.59 -2.14
CA GLY A 78 3.67 -8.39 -1.39
C GLY A 78 2.28 -8.33 -2.03
N GLU A 79 1.28 -8.85 -1.32
CA GLU A 79 -0.03 -9.10 -1.90
C GLU A 79 -0.78 -7.82 -2.26
N MET A 80 -0.57 -6.72 -1.51
CA MET A 80 -1.20 -5.44 -1.81
C MET A 80 -0.81 -4.89 -3.19
N ALA A 81 0.42 -5.14 -3.67
CA ALA A 81 0.86 -4.67 -4.98
C ALA A 81 0.15 -5.39 -6.14
N GLY A 82 -0.42 -6.57 -5.89
CA GLY A 82 -1.22 -7.33 -6.86
C GLY A 82 -2.72 -7.06 -6.78
N ASP A 83 -3.20 -6.42 -5.72
CA ASP A 83 -4.62 -6.21 -5.48
C ASP A 83 -5.11 -4.94 -6.20
N VAL A 84 -5.83 -5.14 -7.31
CA VAL A 84 -6.41 -4.06 -8.12
C VAL A 84 -7.40 -3.18 -7.35
N ALA A 85 -8.00 -3.67 -6.25
CA ALA A 85 -8.84 -2.85 -5.39
C ALA A 85 -8.01 -1.79 -4.65
N LEU A 86 -6.74 -2.08 -4.35
CA LEU A 86 -5.85 -1.23 -3.56
C LEU A 86 -4.91 -0.36 -4.41
N VAL A 87 -4.80 -0.63 -5.72
CA VAL A 87 -4.00 0.19 -6.66
C VAL A 87 -4.30 1.70 -6.55
N PRO A 88 -5.55 2.20 -6.44
CA PRO A 88 -5.81 3.63 -6.32
C PRO A 88 -5.19 4.22 -5.06
N LEU A 89 -5.20 3.47 -3.95
CA LEU A 89 -4.62 3.89 -2.68
C LEU A 89 -3.09 3.94 -2.77
N LEU A 90 -2.47 2.93 -3.38
CA LEU A 90 -1.01 2.87 -3.56
C LEU A 90 -0.50 3.98 -4.48
N LEU A 91 -1.22 4.28 -5.57
CA LEU A 91 -0.92 5.43 -6.41
C LEU A 91 -1.15 6.76 -5.68
N GLY A 92 -2.17 6.84 -4.82
CA GLY A 92 -2.45 8.01 -3.98
C GLY A 92 -1.33 8.31 -3.00
N LEU A 93 -0.74 7.25 -2.41
CA LEU A 93 0.45 7.30 -1.56
C LEU A 93 1.72 7.75 -2.31
N GLY A 94 1.68 7.75 -3.64
CA GLY A 94 2.81 8.14 -4.47
C GLY A 94 3.85 7.03 -4.68
N VAL A 95 3.47 5.76 -4.47
CA VAL A 95 4.37 4.63 -4.71
C VAL A 95 4.88 4.64 -6.15
N ASP A 96 6.20 4.47 -6.31
CA ASP A 96 6.91 4.55 -7.59
C ASP A 96 6.98 3.19 -8.31
N GLU A 97 6.93 2.08 -7.56
CA GLU A 97 7.02 0.72 -8.07
C GLU A 97 6.00 -0.21 -7.39
N LEU A 98 5.26 -1.00 -8.18
CA LEU A 98 4.44 -2.11 -7.68
C LEU A 98 5.03 -3.45 -8.15
N SER A 99 5.55 -4.23 -7.20
CA SER A 99 6.16 -5.54 -7.46
C SER A 99 5.19 -6.66 -7.07
N THR A 100 4.71 -7.41 -8.06
CA THR A 100 3.69 -8.46 -7.87
C THR A 100 4.00 -9.71 -8.70
N GLY A 101 3.26 -10.79 -8.47
CA GLY A 101 3.35 -12.01 -9.26
C GLY A 101 3.08 -11.74 -10.74
N ALA A 102 3.84 -12.38 -11.63
CA ALA A 102 3.79 -12.14 -13.08
C ALA A 102 2.39 -12.24 -13.69
N THR A 103 1.52 -13.10 -13.13
CA THR A 103 0.12 -13.28 -13.55
C THR A 103 -0.76 -12.07 -13.25
N PHE A 104 -0.42 -11.27 -12.23
CA PHE A 104 -1.18 -10.07 -11.84
C PHE A 104 -0.73 -8.82 -12.61
N VAL A 105 0.50 -8.79 -13.13
CA VAL A 105 1.08 -7.63 -13.82
C VAL A 105 0.16 -7.05 -14.91
N PRO A 106 -0.48 -7.83 -15.81
CA PRO A 106 -1.38 -7.25 -16.81
C PRO A 106 -2.60 -6.55 -16.21
N ARG A 107 -3.19 -7.13 -15.14
CA ARG A 107 -4.37 -6.56 -14.46
C ARG A 107 -4.00 -5.26 -13.74
N VAL A 108 -2.91 -5.28 -12.98
CA VAL A 108 -2.40 -4.11 -12.25
C VAL A 108 -2.02 -2.99 -13.24
N LYS A 109 -1.31 -3.33 -14.33
CA LYS A 109 -0.98 -2.35 -15.37
C LYS A 109 -2.21 -1.69 -15.97
N ARG A 110 -3.25 -2.47 -16.30
CA ARG A 110 -4.50 -1.92 -16.84
C ARG A 110 -5.21 -1.03 -15.82
N ALA A 111 -5.24 -1.41 -14.54
CA ALA A 111 -5.79 -0.57 -13.47
C ALA A 111 -5.05 0.78 -13.38
N ILE A 112 -3.71 0.77 -13.34
CA ILE A 112 -2.89 1.99 -13.33
C ILE A 112 -3.20 2.89 -14.54
N GLN A 113 -3.30 2.32 -15.74
CA GLN A 113 -3.56 3.07 -16.98
C GLN A 113 -4.97 3.70 -17.02
N SER A 114 -5.91 3.21 -16.20
CA SER A 114 -7.27 3.73 -16.11
C SER A 114 -7.44 4.81 -15.02
N LEU A 115 -6.40 5.13 -14.25
CA LEU A 115 -6.47 6.03 -13.10
C LEU A 115 -5.79 7.37 -13.37
N ALA A 116 -6.37 8.44 -12.84
CA ALA A 116 -5.72 9.75 -12.76
C ALA A 116 -5.06 9.92 -11.39
N ILE A 117 -3.78 10.30 -11.35
CA ILE A 117 -3.05 10.50 -10.08
C ILE A 117 -3.75 11.50 -9.15
N ALA A 118 -4.36 12.55 -9.70
CA ALA A 118 -5.08 13.55 -8.89
C ALA A 118 -6.27 12.94 -8.12
N GLU A 119 -7.00 12.01 -8.74
CA GLU A 119 -8.11 11.28 -8.11
C GLU A 119 -7.61 10.32 -7.03
N CYS A 120 -6.52 9.60 -7.29
CA CYS A 120 -5.87 8.74 -6.30
C CYS A 120 -5.40 9.52 -5.06
N ARG A 121 -4.85 10.73 -5.26
CA ARG A 121 -4.46 11.61 -4.16
C ARG A 121 -5.66 12.09 -3.34
N GLN A 122 -6.75 12.47 -4.01
CA GLN A 122 -7.99 12.82 -3.32
C GLN A 122 -8.53 11.66 -2.48
N LEU A 123 -8.55 10.44 -3.05
CA LEU A 123 -8.91 9.23 -2.32
C LEU A 123 -8.04 9.04 -1.07
N LEU A 124 -6.72 9.22 -1.18
CA LEU A 124 -5.83 9.10 -0.02
C LEU A 124 -6.18 10.13 1.08
N GLU A 125 -6.40 11.39 0.72
CA GLU A 125 -6.76 12.45 1.67
C GLU A 125 -8.07 12.15 2.42
N GLU A 126 -9.02 11.50 1.75
CA GLU A 126 -10.26 11.03 2.36
C GLU A 126 -10.01 9.80 3.24
N ALA A 127 -9.27 8.81 2.74
CA ALA A 127 -8.96 7.57 3.44
C ALA A 127 -8.24 7.80 4.77
N LEU A 128 -7.32 8.77 4.83
CA LEU A 128 -6.60 9.15 6.05
C LEU A 128 -7.51 9.73 7.16
N LYS A 129 -8.75 10.12 6.83
CA LYS A 129 -9.75 10.65 7.79
C LYS A 129 -10.73 9.58 8.28
N LEU A 130 -10.69 8.38 7.70
CA LEU A 130 -11.58 7.27 8.05
C LEU A 130 -10.98 6.45 9.20
N ASN A 131 -11.85 5.83 10.00
CA ASN A 131 -11.44 5.19 11.26
C ASN A 131 -11.49 3.66 11.22
N THR A 132 -12.03 3.07 10.15
CA THR A 132 -12.17 1.61 10.05
C THR A 132 -11.58 1.06 8.74
N PRO A 133 -11.06 -0.19 8.76
CA PRO A 133 -10.56 -0.83 7.55
C PRO A 133 -11.62 -0.95 6.44
N SER A 134 -12.88 -1.19 6.81
CA SER A 134 -13.98 -1.35 5.87
C SER A 134 -14.36 -0.06 5.16
N GLU A 135 -14.34 1.08 5.86
CA GLU A 135 -14.59 2.39 5.22
C GLU A 135 -13.49 2.73 4.21
N ILE A 136 -12.22 2.49 4.56
CA ILE A 136 -11.08 2.73 3.68
C ILE A 136 -11.17 1.83 2.45
N LEU A 137 -11.43 0.53 2.64
CA LEU A 137 -11.60 -0.41 1.54
C LEU A 137 -12.78 -0.03 0.64
N ALA A 138 -13.91 0.40 1.22
CA ALA A 138 -15.08 0.82 0.47
C ALA A 138 -14.77 2.01 -0.44
N ARG A 139 -14.02 3.01 0.04
CA ARG A 139 -13.56 4.13 -0.81
C ARG A 139 -12.64 3.67 -1.94
N CYS A 140 -11.71 2.75 -1.67
CA CYS A 140 -10.84 2.18 -2.69
C CYS A 140 -11.63 1.46 -3.78
N LEU A 141 -12.60 0.63 -3.37
CA LEU A 141 -13.50 -0.09 -4.27
C LEU A 141 -14.40 0.86 -5.07
N GLU A 142 -14.85 1.97 -4.50
CA GLU A 142 -15.68 2.93 -5.24
C GLU A 142 -14.91 3.54 -6.41
N VAL A 143 -13.69 4.03 -6.18
CA VAL A 143 -12.82 4.58 -7.25
C VAL A 143 -12.45 3.49 -8.26
N ALA A 144 -12.08 2.30 -7.79
CA ALA A 144 -11.74 1.19 -8.67
C ALA A 144 -12.93 0.76 -9.56
N ASN A 145 -14.15 0.69 -9.01
CA ASN A 145 -15.36 0.34 -9.77
C ASN A 145 -15.68 1.38 -10.85
N GLN A 146 -15.52 2.67 -10.54
CA GLN A 146 -15.77 3.76 -11.49
C GLN A 146 -14.82 3.74 -12.69
N ARG A 147 -13.61 3.17 -12.54
CA ARG A 147 -12.55 3.21 -13.57
C ARG A 147 -12.33 1.88 -14.29
N TYR A 148 -12.45 0.76 -13.58
CA TYR A 148 -12.13 -0.57 -14.08
C TYR A 148 -12.91 -1.66 -13.34
N GLY A 149 -14.20 -1.46 -13.07
CA GLY A 149 -15.02 -2.43 -12.34
C GLY A 149 -14.98 -3.87 -12.89
N ASP A 150 -14.72 -4.04 -14.19
CA ASP A 150 -14.54 -5.35 -14.83
C ASP A 150 -13.27 -6.10 -14.37
N LEU A 151 -12.31 -5.42 -13.75
CA LEU A 151 -11.12 -6.05 -13.15
C LEU A 151 -11.35 -6.48 -11.70
N LEU A 152 -12.45 -6.11 -11.05
CA LEU A 152 -12.75 -6.48 -9.67
C LEU A 152 -13.51 -7.80 -9.54
N SER A 153 -14.02 -8.32 -10.66
CA SER A 153 -14.67 -9.64 -10.77
C SER A 153 -13.69 -10.80 -10.89
#